data_AF-A0A915DUG0-F1
#
_entry.id   AF-A0A915DUG0-F1
#
_cell.length_a   1.000
_cell.length_b   1.000
_cell.length_c   1.000
_cell.angle_alpha   90.00
_cell.angle_beta   90.00
_cell.angle_gamma   90.00
#
_symmetry.space_group_name_H-M   'P 1'
#
loop_
_entity.id
_entity.type
_entity.pdbx_description
1 polymer ?
#
loop_
_entity_poly.entity_id
_entity_poly.type
_entity_poly.pdbx_seq_one_letter_code
_entity_poly.pdbx_strand_id
1 'polypeptide(L)'
;MHSMMLSPEVKCCEFFTAQCPVAGFEDAALSITFAHLRQLLDLVMSNDWTTYLAERGQRTSKYSRVKASNAAVLLEKIIEYEKKSSGFFGINRGDKKKLFEAILRNLKAIDG
;
A
#
# COMPACT_ATOMS: atom_id res chain seq x y z
N MET A 1 15.30 7.26 -4.15
CA MET A 1 14.98 8.70 -4.34
C MET A 1 13.64 8.92 -5.04
N HIS A 2 13.36 8.28 -6.18
CA HIS A 2 12.08 8.47 -6.90
C HIS A 2 10.83 8.05 -6.10
N SER A 3 10.92 7.02 -5.25
CA SER A 3 9.76 6.53 -4.49
C SER A 3 9.36 7.42 -3.30
N MET A 4 10.26 8.28 -2.82
CA MET A 4 9.98 9.26 -1.76
C MET A 4 9.19 10.48 -2.27
N MET A 5 9.17 10.71 -3.59
CA MET A 5 8.55 11.89 -4.21
C MET A 5 7.04 11.74 -4.41
N LEU A 6 6.54 10.50 -4.50
CA LEU A 6 5.12 10.22 -4.73
C LEU A 6 4.23 10.49 -3.51
N SER A 7 4.75 10.35 -2.28
CA SER A 7 3.91 10.48 -1.08
C SER A 7 3.55 11.92 -0.70
N PRO A 8 4.43 12.92 -0.88
CA PRO A 8 4.06 14.33 -0.76
C PRO A 8 3.02 14.78 -1.81
N GLU A 9 3.13 14.29 -3.05
CA GLU A 9 2.21 14.65 -4.14
C GLU A 9 0.78 14.18 -3.85
N VAL A 10 0.61 12.93 -3.41
CA VAL A 10 -0.70 12.36 -3.05
C VAL A 10 -1.32 13.10 -1.86
N LYS A 11 -0.51 13.49 -0.86
CA LYS A 11 -0.98 14.32 0.28
C LYS A 11 -1.47 15.70 -0.18
N CYS A 12 -0.80 16.30 -1.15
CA CYS A 12 -1.22 17.58 -1.71
C CYS A 12 -2.57 17.46 -2.42
N CYS A 13 -2.78 16.41 -3.20
CA CYS A 13 -4.07 16.14 -3.84
C CYS A 13 -5.21 15.90 -2.83
N GLU A 14 -4.94 15.16 -1.75
CA GLU A 14 -5.92 14.96 -0.66
C GLU A 14 -6.33 16.30 -0.04
N PHE A 15 -5.36 17.16 0.26
CA PHE A 15 -5.62 18.49 0.81
C PHE A 15 -6.42 19.38 -0.14
N PHE A 16 -6.08 19.38 -1.44
CA PHE A 16 -6.78 20.17 -2.46
C PHE A 16 -8.24 19.74 -2.60
N THR A 17 -8.50 18.44 -2.68
CA THR A 17 -9.88 17.92 -2.82
C THR A 17 -10.74 18.14 -1.58
N ALA A 18 -10.13 18.30 -0.40
CA ALA A 18 -10.84 18.65 0.82
C ALA A 18 -11.27 20.13 0.87
N GLN A 19 -10.63 21.01 0.09
CA GLN A 19 -10.88 22.46 0.10
C GLN A 19 -11.65 22.98 -1.10
N CYS A 20 -11.56 22.28 -2.23
CA CYS A 20 -12.17 22.71 -3.47
C CYS A 20 -13.17 21.65 -3.94
N PRO A 21 -14.49 21.90 -3.82
CA PRO A 21 -15.51 21.05 -4.43
C PRO A 21 -15.28 21.00 -5.95
N VAL A 22 -15.05 19.81 -6.49
CA VAL A 22 -14.86 19.61 -7.93
C VAL A 22 -16.22 19.36 -8.57
N ALA A 23 -16.64 20.26 -9.44
CA ALA A 23 -17.94 20.14 -10.12
C ALA A 23 -18.06 18.80 -10.85
N GLY A 24 -19.20 18.12 -10.67
CA GLY A 24 -19.48 16.82 -11.29
C GLY A 24 -19.01 15.59 -10.50
N PHE A 25 -18.42 15.77 -9.31
CA PHE A 25 -18.12 14.67 -8.38
C PHE A 25 -19.06 14.69 -7.18
N GLU A 26 -19.37 13.49 -6.66
CA GLU A 26 -20.06 13.33 -5.39
C GLU A 26 -19.19 13.89 -4.24
N ASP A 27 -19.85 14.53 -3.26
CA ASP A 27 -19.15 15.12 -2.11
C ASP A 27 -18.23 14.09 -1.44
N ALA A 28 -16.99 14.52 -1.15
CA ALA A 28 -15.92 13.73 -0.54
C ALA A 28 -15.41 12.50 -1.33
N ALA A 29 -15.97 12.15 -2.49
CA ALA A 29 -15.52 10.98 -3.28
C ALA A 29 -14.03 11.05 -3.65
N LEU A 30 -13.57 12.21 -4.09
CA LEU A 30 -12.16 12.44 -4.41
C LEU A 30 -11.27 12.38 -3.17
N SER A 31 -11.68 13.00 -2.06
CA SER A 31 -10.93 12.97 -0.80
C SER A 31 -10.79 11.56 -0.26
N ILE A 32 -11.85 10.75 -0.32
CA ILE A 32 -11.82 9.33 0.07
C ILE A 32 -10.85 8.56 -0.84
N THR A 33 -10.86 8.84 -2.14
CA THR A 33 -9.98 8.19 -3.11
C THR A 33 -8.51 8.52 -2.83
N PHE A 34 -8.17 9.79 -2.62
CA PHE A 34 -6.79 10.19 -2.30
C PHE A 34 -6.33 9.68 -0.93
N ALA A 35 -7.22 9.63 0.08
CA ALA A 35 -6.91 9.02 1.36
C ALA A 35 -6.58 7.52 1.22
N HIS A 36 -7.31 6.80 0.36
CA HIS A 36 -7.01 5.40 0.06
C HIS A 36 -5.66 5.24 -0.67
N LEU A 37 -5.38 6.08 -1.67
CA LEU A 37 -4.10 6.08 -2.38
C LEU A 37 -2.92 6.38 -1.44
N ARG A 38 -3.08 7.35 -0.53
CA ARG A 38 -2.06 7.69 0.47
C ARG A 38 -1.75 6.50 1.36
N GLN A 39 -2.76 5.84 1.91
CA GLN A 39 -2.53 4.69 2.79
C GLN A 39 -1.85 3.53 2.06
N LEU A 40 -2.22 3.26 0.80
CA LEU A 40 -1.55 2.25 -0.04
C LEU A 40 -0.07 2.59 -0.24
N LEU A 41 0.20 3.85 -0.58
CA LEU A 41 1.55 4.31 -0.81
C LEU A 41 2.40 4.31 0.46
N ASP A 42 1.85 4.78 1.58
CA ASP A 42 2.51 4.78 2.88
C ASP A 42 2.87 3.35 3.32
N LEU A 43 1.97 2.37 3.12
CA LEU A 43 2.21 0.95 3.42
C LEU A 43 3.41 0.40 2.62
N VAL A 44 3.41 0.64 1.30
CA VAL A 44 4.45 0.14 0.40
C VAL A 44 5.80 0.81 0.67
N MET A 45 5.80 2.15 0.81
CA MET A 45 7.03 2.92 0.99
C MET A 45 7.66 2.70 2.36
N SER A 46 6.84 2.53 3.41
CA SER A 46 7.32 2.23 4.77
C SER A 46 7.61 0.75 4.98
N ASN A 47 7.27 -0.11 4.01
CA ASN A 47 7.39 -1.57 4.11
C ASN A 47 6.71 -2.16 5.37
N ASP A 48 5.59 -1.57 5.80
CA ASP A 48 4.97 -1.76 7.11
C ASP A 48 3.92 -2.91 7.13
N TRP A 49 4.25 -4.00 6.43
CA TRP A 49 3.34 -5.11 6.18
C TRP A 49 2.96 -5.89 7.44
N THR A 50 3.84 -5.92 8.43
CA THR A 50 3.60 -6.58 9.72
C THR A 50 2.51 -5.87 10.50
N THR A 51 2.58 -4.54 10.59
CA THR A 51 1.55 -3.71 11.24
C THR A 51 0.23 -3.82 10.49
N TYR A 52 0.26 -3.80 9.16
CA TYR A 52 -0.94 -4.01 8.35
C TYR A 52 -1.65 -5.34 8.65
N LEU A 53 -0.89 -6.44 8.76
CA LEU A 53 -1.46 -7.74 9.10
C LEU A 53 -1.98 -7.80 10.54
N ALA A 54 -1.23 -7.26 11.50
CA ALA A 54 -1.58 -7.32 12.92
C ALA A 54 -2.83 -6.49 13.25
N GLU A 55 -2.99 -5.34 12.60
CA GLU A 55 -4.11 -4.42 12.85
C GLU A 55 -5.32 -4.68 11.94
N ARG A 56 -5.24 -5.66 11.03
CA ARG A 56 -6.29 -5.89 10.03
C ARG A 56 -7.61 -6.24 10.71
N GLY A 57 -8.67 -5.48 10.40
CA GLY A 57 -10.00 -5.63 11.01
C GLY A 57 -10.21 -4.83 12.30
N GLN A 58 -9.19 -4.16 12.82
CA GLN A 58 -9.35 -3.24 13.94
C GLN A 58 -9.97 -1.91 13.47
N ARG A 59 -10.87 -1.35 14.29
CA ARG A 59 -11.53 -0.07 14.00
C ARG A 59 -10.57 1.12 13.89
N THR A 60 -9.39 1.01 14.51
CA THR A 60 -8.36 2.06 14.57
C THR A 60 -7.09 1.71 13.78
N SER A 61 -7.17 0.78 12.82
CA SER A 61 -6.00 0.38 12.02
C SER A 61 -5.43 1.55 11.21
N LYS A 62 -4.09 1.68 11.22
CA LYS A 62 -3.33 2.67 10.44
C LYS A 62 -3.65 2.63 8.94
N TYR A 63 -3.94 1.44 8.41
CA TYR A 63 -4.22 1.19 6.99
C TYR A 63 -5.65 0.69 6.76
N SER A 64 -6.60 1.18 7.55
CA SER A 64 -8.03 0.78 7.53
C SER A 64 -8.71 0.89 6.15
N ARG A 65 -8.22 1.73 5.23
CA ARG A 65 -8.78 1.87 3.88
C ARG A 65 -8.16 0.92 2.86
N VAL A 66 -7.07 0.24 3.22
CA VAL A 66 -6.36 -0.69 2.33
C VAL A 66 -7.04 -2.05 2.36
N LYS A 67 -7.75 -2.37 1.27
CA LYS A 67 -8.34 -3.70 1.07
C LYS A 67 -7.25 -4.78 0.91
N ALA A 68 -7.52 -5.98 1.45
CA ALA A 68 -6.60 -7.12 1.36
C ALA A 68 -6.25 -7.47 -0.10
N SER A 69 -7.25 -7.44 -0.99
CA SER A 69 -7.07 -7.64 -2.43
C SER A 69 -6.09 -6.65 -3.07
N ASN A 70 -6.22 -5.35 -2.75
CA ASN A 70 -5.31 -4.31 -3.25
C ASN A 70 -3.89 -4.51 -2.70
N ALA A 71 -3.76 -4.83 -1.42
CA ALA A 71 -2.47 -5.14 -0.79
C ALA A 71 -1.81 -6.38 -1.43
N ALA A 72 -2.58 -7.42 -1.74
CA ALA A 72 -2.09 -8.63 -2.39
C ALA A 72 -1.52 -8.33 -3.77
N VAL A 73 -2.26 -7.59 -4.62
CA VAL A 73 -1.80 -7.20 -5.96
C VAL A 73 -0.51 -6.39 -5.90
N LEU A 74 -0.39 -5.46 -4.94
CA LEU A 74 0.84 -4.68 -4.77
C LEU A 74 2.02 -5.55 -4.31
N LEU A 75 1.78 -6.45 -3.35
CA LEU A 75 2.81 -7.32 -2.81
C LEU A 75 3.32 -8.31 -3.87
N GLU A 76 2.45 -8.80 -4.76
CA GLU A 76 2.83 -9.59 -5.93
C GLU A 76 3.81 -8.84 -6.84
N LYS A 77 3.49 -7.59 -7.20
CA LYS A 77 4.35 -6.75 -8.05
C LYS A 77 5.70 -6.47 -7.40
N ILE A 78 5.74 -6.27 -6.08
CA ILE A 78 6.98 -6.07 -5.32
C ILE A 78 7.84 -7.35 -5.36
N ILE A 79 7.24 -8.53 -5.12
CA ILE A 79 7.95 -9.81 -5.20
C ILE A 79 8.47 -10.06 -6.62
N GLU A 80 7.69 -9.75 -7.65
CA GLU A 80 8.09 -9.89 -9.06
C GLU A 80 9.26 -8.96 -9.40
N TYR A 81 9.20 -7.70 -8.95
CA TYR A 81 10.27 -6.73 -9.12
C TYR A 81 11.56 -7.18 -8.44
N GLU A 82 11.48 -7.65 -7.20
CA GLU A 82 12.63 -8.20 -6.46
C GLU A 82 13.23 -9.41 -7.17
N LYS A 83 12.41 -10.32 -7.71
CA LYS A 83 12.89 -11.46 -8.52
C LYS A 83 13.68 -11.01 -9.75
N LYS A 84 13.19 -9.99 -10.47
CA LYS A 84 13.88 -9.43 -11.65
C LYS A 84 15.15 -8.66 -11.28
N SER A 85 15.15 -7.98 -10.13
CA SER A 85 16.30 -7.22 -9.61
C SER A 85 17.40 -8.11 -9.00
N SER A 86 17.09 -9.36 -8.66
CA SER A 86 17.94 -10.25 -7.86
C SER A 86 19.24 -10.76 -8.54
N GLY A 87 19.56 -10.27 -9.74
CA GLY A 87 20.65 -10.79 -10.57
C GLY A 87 22.09 -10.48 -10.13
N PHE A 88 22.38 -9.86 -8.98
CA PHE A 88 23.79 -9.56 -8.64
C PHE A 88 24.24 -9.65 -7.17
N PHE A 89 23.49 -9.25 -6.13
CA PHE A 89 23.99 -9.34 -4.73
C PHE A 89 22.86 -9.36 -3.68
N GLY A 90 22.95 -10.22 -2.65
CA GLY A 90 22.31 -9.94 -1.35
C GLY A 90 21.85 -11.16 -0.53
N ILE A 91 22.68 -11.62 0.41
CA ILE A 91 22.41 -12.67 1.41
C ILE A 91 21.23 -12.32 2.36
N ASN A 92 20.86 -11.04 2.47
CA ASN A 92 19.73 -10.58 3.30
C ASN A 92 18.36 -10.52 2.58
N ARG A 93 18.28 -10.82 1.27
CA ARG A 93 17.00 -10.76 0.52
C ARG A 93 16.10 -11.98 0.75
N GLY A 94 16.69 -13.11 1.15
CA GLY A 94 15.97 -14.38 1.29
C GLY A 94 14.82 -14.31 2.30
N ASP A 95 15.08 -13.76 3.48
CA ASP A 95 14.06 -13.74 4.55
C ASP A 95 12.98 -12.68 4.32
N LYS A 96 13.34 -11.52 3.75
CA LYS A 96 12.36 -10.51 3.32
C LYS A 96 11.41 -11.06 2.24
N LYS A 97 11.95 -11.83 1.29
CA LYS A 97 11.15 -12.51 0.27
C LYS A 97 10.23 -13.57 0.88
N LYS A 98 10.73 -14.41 1.78
CA LYS A 98 9.90 -15.40 2.49
C LYS A 98 8.78 -14.74 3.29
N LEU A 99 9.08 -13.62 3.95
CA LEU A 99 8.09 -12.82 4.67
C LEU A 99 7.02 -12.31 3.70
N PHE A 100 7.38 -11.66 2.59
CA PHE A 100 6.40 -11.20 1.61
C PHE A 100 5.56 -12.34 1.03
N GLU A 101 6.16 -13.48 0.73
CA GLU A 101 5.43 -14.66 0.24
C GLU A 101 4.46 -15.21 1.30
N ALA A 102 4.85 -15.21 2.58
CA ALA A 102 3.97 -15.62 3.67
C ALA A 102 2.79 -14.65 3.87
N ILE A 103 3.07 -13.35 3.83
CA ILE A 103 2.04 -12.31 3.89
C ILE A 103 1.09 -12.42 2.70
N LEU A 104 1.61 -12.60 1.49
CA LEU A 104 0.79 -12.76 0.29
C LEU A 104 -0.14 -13.98 0.38
N ARG A 105 0.36 -15.11 0.88
CA ARG A 105 -0.49 -16.29 1.13
C ARG A 105 -1.60 -15.98 2.13
N ASN A 106 -1.28 -15.28 3.22
CA ASN A 106 -2.29 -14.87 4.20
C ASN A 106 -3.35 -13.93 3.59
N LEU A 107 -2.94 -12.96 2.78
CA LEU A 107 -3.87 -12.05 2.12
C LEU A 107 -4.81 -12.79 1.16
N LYS A 108 -4.29 -13.72 0.36
CA LYS A 108 -5.09 -14.51 -0.59
C LYS A 108 -6.02 -15.52 0.06
N ALA A 109 -5.61 -16.13 1.17
CA ALA A 109 -6.40 -17.14 1.87
C ALA A 109 -7.69 -16.57 2.51
N ILE A 110 -7.84 -15.24 2.54
CA ILE A 110 -8.96 -14.56 3.19
C ILE A 110 -9.93 -13.94 2.17
N ASP A 111 -9.51 -13.82 0.91
CA ASP A 111 -10.37 -13.40 -0.21
C ASP A 111 -10.98 -14.59 -0.98
N GLY A 112 -10.84 -15.83 -0.48
CA GLY A 112 -11.46 -17.05 -0.99
C GLY A 112 -12.36 -17.70 0.04
#